data_AF-A0A5B8U4M4-F1
#
_entry.id   AF-A0A5B8U4M4-F1
#
_cell.length_a   1.000
_cell.length_b   1.000
_cell.length_c   1.000
_cell.angle_alpha   90.00
_cell.angle_beta   90.00
_cell.angle_gamma   90.00
#
_symmetry.space_group_name_H-M   'P 1'
#
loop_
_entity.id
_entity.type
_entity.pdbx_description
1 polymer ?
#
loop_
_entity_poly.entity_id
_entity_poly.type
_entity_poly.pdbx_seq_one_letter_code
_entity_poly.pdbx_strand_id
1 'polypeptide(L)'
;MVLLVVLAAVSWGLGSFTSLRITLPGDPLVATAWQLLFGGLVLTVAGACAGEGLHPSAFSATSLAALAYLVLVGSIVAFSCYAYALAHAPISKVSTYAYVNPLIAVVLGAVFLDERITIVTIAGMALIVASVVVVVRHEARRTAAVRAGAAAEAA
;
A
#
# COMPACT_ATOMS: atom_id res chain seq x y z
N MET A 1 -19.32 -2.74 8.62
CA MET A 1 -18.45 -1.92 7.74
C MET A 1 -17.36 -1.18 8.52
N VAL A 2 -17.68 -0.31 9.49
CA VAL A 2 -16.66 0.42 10.27
C VAL A 2 -15.68 -0.51 11.00
N LEU A 3 -16.18 -1.56 11.66
CA LEU A 3 -15.31 -2.54 12.36
C LEU A 3 -14.32 -3.23 11.42
N LEU A 4 -14.73 -3.56 10.19
CA LEU A 4 -13.86 -4.20 9.20
C LEU A 4 -12.73 -3.26 8.75
N VAL A 5 -13.03 -1.97 8.56
CA VAL A 5 -12.04 -0.95 8.19
C VAL A 5 -11.03 -0.75 9.32
N VAL A 6 -11.50 -0.70 10.57
CA VAL A 6 -10.61 -0.59 11.74
C VAL A 6 -9.73 -1.83 11.88
N LEU A 7 -10.30 -3.03 11.76
CA LEU A 7 -9.52 -4.27 11.79
C LEU A 7 -8.49 -4.31 10.67
N ALA A 8 -8.84 -3.92 9.44
CA ALA A 8 -7.90 -3.85 8.33
C ALA A 8 -6.74 -2.89 8.62
N ALA A 9 -7.02 -1.70 9.16
CA ALA A 9 -6.00 -0.73 9.53
C ALA A 9 -5.08 -1.25 10.65
N VAL A 10 -5.64 -1.90 11.67
CA VAL A 10 -4.87 -2.52 12.76
C VAL A 10 -4.01 -3.67 12.25
N SER A 11 -4.55 -4.55 11.42
CA SER A 11 -3.81 -5.65 10.79
C SER A 11 -2.66 -5.13 9.94
N TRP A 12 -2.88 -4.08 9.16
CA TRP A 12 -1.84 -3.46 8.34
C TRP A 12 -0.74 -2.81 9.19
N GLY A 13 -1.13 -2.07 10.23
CA GLY A 13 -0.19 -1.48 11.19
C GLY A 13 0.65 -2.54 11.90
N LEU A 14 0.01 -3.57 12.46
CA LEU A 14 0.69 -4.69 13.12
C LEU A 14 1.65 -5.40 12.17
N GLY A 15 1.21 -5.73 10.94
CA GLY A 15 2.06 -6.35 9.93
C GLY A 15 3.30 -5.51 9.58
N SER A 16 3.14 -4.19 9.47
CA SER A 16 4.23 -3.27 9.17
C SER A 16 5.22 -3.12 10.35
N PHE A 17 4.72 -3.18 11.60
CA PHE A 17 5.58 -3.15 12.77
C PHE A 17 6.31 -4.47 13.00
N THR A 18 5.63 -5.60 12.79
CA THR A 18 6.24 -6.92 12.94
C THR A 18 7.26 -7.17 11.84
N SER A 19 7.03 -6.73 10.60
CA SER A 19 7.99 -6.85 9.49
C SER A 19 9.34 -6.18 9.76
N LEU A 20 9.39 -5.21 10.69
CA LEU A 20 10.64 -4.58 11.13
C LEU A 20 11.42 -5.42 12.16
N ARG A 21 10.79 -6.44 12.77
CA ARG A 21 11.36 -7.27 13.84
C ARG A 21 11.68 -8.70 13.42
N ILE A 22 11.11 -9.16 12.30
CA ILE A 22 11.39 -10.48 11.73
C ILE A 22 12.46 -10.38 10.65
N THR A 23 13.32 -11.39 10.58
CA THR A 23 14.32 -11.53 9.52
C THR A 23 13.60 -11.90 8.23
N LEU A 24 13.33 -10.89 7.39
CA LEU A 24 12.80 -11.12 6.05
C LEU A 24 13.94 -11.58 5.11
N PRO A 25 13.61 -12.30 4.01
CA PRO A 25 14.57 -12.57 2.96
C PRO A 25 15.28 -11.27 2.54
N GLY A 26 16.59 -11.35 2.27
CA GLY A 26 17.38 -10.17 1.89
C GLY A 26 16.92 -9.49 0.60
N ASP A 27 16.19 -10.21 -0.25
CA ASP A 27 15.57 -9.68 -1.46
C ASP A 27 14.11 -9.25 -1.19
N PRO A 28 13.78 -7.94 -1.28
CA PRO A 28 12.43 -7.42 -1.10
C PRO A 28 11.38 -8.06 -2.03
N LEU A 29 11.80 -8.51 -3.23
CA LEU A 29 10.90 -9.15 -4.18
C LEU A 29 10.48 -10.54 -3.69
N VAL A 30 11.41 -11.30 -3.10
CA VAL A 30 11.14 -12.62 -2.52
C VAL A 30 10.23 -12.50 -1.30
N ALA A 31 10.45 -11.51 -0.45
CA ALA A 31 9.56 -11.22 0.68
C ALA A 31 8.14 -10.91 0.22
N THR A 32 8.00 -10.08 -0.82
CA THR A 32 6.72 -9.74 -1.43
C THR A 32 6.04 -10.94 -2.08
N ALA A 33 6.79 -11.81 -2.76
CA ALA A 33 6.27 -13.02 -3.38
C ALA A 33 5.65 -13.96 -2.33
N TRP A 34 6.32 -14.17 -1.19
CA TRP A 34 5.76 -14.93 -0.08
C TRP A 34 4.51 -14.26 0.51
N GLN A 35 4.54 -12.94 0.68
CA GLN A 35 3.39 -12.19 1.18
C GLN A 35 2.16 -12.35 0.27
N LEU A 36 2.33 -12.23 -1.04
CA LEU A 36 1.24 -12.39 -2.01
C LEU A 36 0.74 -13.84 -2.06
N LEU A 37 1.63 -14.82 -1.97
CA LEU A 37 1.25 -16.23 -1.98
C LEU A 37 0.43 -16.60 -0.74
N PHE A 38 0.92 -16.28 0.47
CA PHE A 38 0.20 -16.57 1.70
C PHE A 38 -1.08 -15.74 1.82
N GLY A 39 -1.04 -14.46 1.40
CA GLY A 39 -2.23 -13.62 1.35
C GLY A 39 -3.30 -14.19 0.44
N GLY A 40 -2.92 -14.59 -0.78
CA GLY A 40 -3.83 -15.24 -1.73
C GLY A 40 -4.38 -16.57 -1.22
N LEU A 41 -3.54 -17.40 -0.59
CA LEU A 41 -3.96 -18.66 0.01
C LEU A 41 -4.98 -18.44 1.13
N VAL A 42 -4.69 -17.52 2.06
CA VAL A 42 -5.60 -17.18 3.18
C VAL A 42 -6.93 -16.65 2.66
N LEU A 43 -6.91 -15.76 1.66
CA LEU A 43 -8.14 -15.24 1.05
C LEU A 43 -8.95 -16.35 0.36
N THR A 44 -8.27 -17.28 -0.34
CA THR A 44 -8.93 -18.42 -1.01
C THR A 44 -9.59 -19.35 0.01
N VAL A 45 -8.89 -19.69 1.09
CA VAL A 45 -9.43 -20.53 2.18
C VAL A 45 -10.60 -19.82 2.88
N ALA A 46 -10.46 -18.52 3.17
CA ALA A 46 -11.52 -17.74 3.80
C ALA A 46 -12.78 -17.67 2.92
N GLY A 47 -12.62 -17.45 1.61
CA GLY A 47 -13.74 -17.48 0.64
C GLY A 47 -14.43 -18.85 0.61
N ALA A 48 -13.65 -19.93 0.55
CA ALA A 48 -14.19 -21.29 0.60
C ALA A 48 -14.96 -21.57 1.91
N CYS A 49 -14.41 -21.15 3.06
CA CYS A 49 -15.10 -21.24 4.36
C CYS A 49 -16.36 -20.37 4.44
N ALA A 50 -16.40 -19.25 3.73
CA ALA A 50 -17.58 -18.38 3.63
C ALA A 50 -18.66 -18.94 2.68
N GLY A 51 -18.40 -20.06 2.02
CA GLY A 51 -19.32 -20.69 1.06
C GLY A 51 -19.24 -20.10 -0.34
N GLU A 52 -18.22 -19.30 -0.66
CA GLU A 52 -17.96 -18.82 -2.02
C GLU A 52 -17.44 -19.99 -2.88
N GLY A 53 -18.33 -20.64 -3.62
CA GLY A 53 -17.98 -21.72 -4.53
C GLY A 53 -17.26 -21.20 -5.79
N LEU A 54 -16.29 -21.96 -6.28
CA LEU A 54 -15.71 -21.73 -7.61
C LEU A 54 -16.75 -22.12 -8.66
N HIS A 55 -17.50 -21.15 -9.15
CA HIS A 55 -18.40 -21.31 -10.29
C HIS A 55 -17.69 -20.85 -11.56
N PRO A 56 -17.20 -21.75 -12.43
CA PRO A 56 -16.43 -21.36 -13.61
C PRO A 56 -17.23 -20.47 -14.57
N SER A 57 -18.57 -20.60 -14.56
CA SER A 57 -19.50 -19.77 -15.32
C SER A 57 -19.62 -18.33 -14.82
N ALA A 58 -19.18 -18.04 -13.59
CA ALA A 58 -19.16 -16.69 -13.03
C ALA A 58 -17.92 -15.88 -13.45
N PHE A 59 -16.91 -16.53 -14.04
CA PHE A 59 -15.72 -15.84 -14.53
C PHE A 59 -15.99 -15.20 -15.89
N SER A 60 -16.36 -13.91 -15.86
CA SER A 60 -16.43 -13.11 -17.08
C SER A 60 -15.04 -12.84 -17.66
N ALA A 61 -14.95 -12.64 -18.98
CA ALA A 61 -13.69 -12.23 -19.63
C ALA A 61 -13.12 -10.93 -19.01
N THR A 62 -14.00 -10.02 -18.58
CA THR A 62 -13.64 -8.77 -17.89
C THR A 62 -13.00 -9.05 -16.53
N SER A 63 -13.57 -9.97 -15.74
CA SER A 63 -13.02 -10.36 -14.43
C SER A 63 -11.63 -10.98 -14.57
N LEU A 64 -11.43 -11.83 -15.59
CA LEU A 64 -10.14 -12.46 -15.85
C LEU A 64 -9.11 -11.45 -16.37
N ALA A 65 -9.52 -10.51 -17.22
CA ALA A 65 -8.67 -9.41 -17.67
C ALA A 65 -8.26 -8.48 -16.52
N ALA A 66 -9.19 -8.15 -15.61
CA ALA A 66 -8.90 -7.37 -14.42
C ALA A 66 -7.93 -8.11 -13.48
N LEU A 67 -8.10 -9.42 -13.28
CA LEU A 67 -7.17 -10.25 -12.52
C LEU A 67 -5.77 -10.25 -13.15
N ALA A 68 -5.68 -10.46 -14.47
CA ALA A 68 -4.41 -10.41 -15.19
C ALA A 68 -3.73 -9.04 -15.07
N TYR A 69 -4.49 -7.95 -15.15
CA TYR A 69 -3.99 -6.60 -14.92
C TYR A 69 -3.43 -6.42 -13.50
N LEU A 70 -4.14 -6.89 -12.48
CA LEU A 70 -3.68 -6.81 -11.08
C LEU A 70 -2.43 -7.65 -10.83
N VAL A 71 -2.30 -8.82 -11.47
CA VAL A 71 -1.09 -9.65 -11.37
C VAL A 71 0.09 -8.97 -12.06
N LEU A 72 -0.07 -8.56 -13.32
CA LEU A 72 1.03 -8.01 -14.11
C LEU A 72 1.41 -6.60 -13.68
N VAL A 73 0.45 -5.68 -13.66
CA VAL A 73 0.70 -4.26 -13.40
C VAL A 73 0.66 -3.98 -11.91
N GLY A 74 -0.41 -4.40 -11.24
CA GLY A 74 -0.65 -4.11 -9.82
C GLY A 74 0.32 -4.81 -8.87
N SER A 75 0.91 -5.93 -9.30
CA SER A 75 1.84 -6.72 -8.49
C SER A 75 3.24 -6.71 -9.08
N ILE A 76 3.48 -7.41 -10.19
CA ILE A 76 4.85 -7.62 -10.71
C ILE A 76 5.53 -6.26 -11.01
N VAL A 77 4.93 -5.44 -11.87
CA VAL A 77 5.52 -4.14 -12.23
C VAL A 77 5.60 -3.20 -11.03
N ALA A 78 4.50 -3.03 -10.29
CA ALA A 78 4.44 -2.12 -9.16
C ALA A 78 5.48 -2.47 -8.07
N PHE A 79 5.59 -3.73 -7.67
CA PHE A 79 6.54 -4.16 -6.64
C PHE A 79 7.99 -4.16 -7.15
N SER A 80 8.23 -4.48 -8.42
CA SER A 80 9.57 -4.32 -9.00
C SER A 80 10.00 -2.85 -9.01
N CYS A 81 9.13 -1.92 -9.40
CA CYS A 81 9.40 -0.49 -9.32
C CYS A 81 9.63 -0.02 -7.88
N TYR A 82 8.83 -0.51 -6.93
CA TYR A 82 8.99 -0.19 -5.51
C TYR A 82 10.33 -0.70 -4.96
N ALA A 83 10.70 -1.95 -5.24
CA ALA A 83 11.97 -2.53 -4.83
C ALA A 83 13.17 -1.79 -5.47
N TYR A 84 13.07 -1.46 -6.76
CA TYR A 84 14.07 -0.64 -7.45
C TYR A 84 14.22 0.73 -6.80
N ALA A 85 13.11 1.41 -6.51
CA ALA A 85 13.12 2.72 -5.84
C ALA A 85 13.74 2.63 -4.44
N LEU A 86 13.45 1.57 -3.69
CA LEU A 86 14.02 1.35 -2.35
C LEU A 86 15.54 1.10 -2.40
N ALA A 87 16.03 0.47 -3.46
CA ALA A 87 17.46 0.25 -3.67
C ALA A 87 18.20 1.52 -4.15
N HIS A 88 17.53 2.46 -4.83
CA HIS A 88 18.17 3.60 -5.49
C HIS A 88 17.79 4.98 -4.91
N ALA A 89 16.83 5.05 -3.99
CA ALA A 89 16.37 6.30 -3.40
C ALA A 89 16.23 6.20 -1.87
N PRO A 90 16.34 7.32 -1.13
CA PRO A 90 16.10 7.33 0.30
C PRO A 90 14.71 6.81 0.66
N ILE A 91 14.63 5.93 1.67
CA ILE A 91 13.38 5.35 2.17
C ILE A 91 12.32 6.42 2.43
N SER A 92 12.71 7.56 2.99
CA SER A 92 11.83 8.71 3.28
C SER A 92 11.18 9.30 2.03
N LYS A 93 11.81 9.21 0.86
CA LYS A 93 11.21 9.64 -0.41
C LYS A 93 10.30 8.55 -0.95
N VAL A 94 10.76 7.30 -0.92
CA VAL A 94 9.99 6.16 -1.40
C VAL A 94 8.67 6.05 -0.63
N SER A 95 8.68 6.17 0.70
CA SER A 95 7.49 6.09 1.56
C SER A 95 6.40 7.12 1.27
N THR A 96 6.75 8.25 0.62
CA THR A 96 5.76 9.26 0.23
C THR A 96 4.74 8.76 -0.81
N TYR A 97 5.04 7.66 -1.52
CA TYR A 97 4.11 7.07 -2.50
C TYR A 97 2.75 6.72 -1.88
N ALA A 98 2.75 6.22 -0.64
CA ALA A 98 1.54 5.78 0.06
C ALA A 98 0.54 6.94 0.25
N TYR A 99 1.06 8.16 0.26
CA TYR A 99 0.30 9.39 0.43
C TYR A 99 -0.24 9.95 -0.88
N VAL A 100 0.43 9.68 -1.99
CA VAL A 100 0.00 10.08 -3.32
C VAL A 100 -1.05 9.11 -3.86
N ASN A 101 -1.06 7.86 -3.40
CA ASN A 101 -1.96 6.81 -3.87
C ASN A 101 -3.46 7.19 -3.80
N PRO A 102 -4.00 7.76 -2.70
CA PRO A 102 -5.41 8.18 -2.66
C PRO A 102 -5.75 9.28 -3.66
N LEU A 103 -4.82 10.20 -3.96
CA LEU A 103 -5.02 11.25 -4.97
C LEU A 103 -5.14 10.63 -6.35
N ILE A 104 -4.21 9.73 -6.70
CA ILE A 104 -4.22 9.04 -7.98
C ILE A 104 -5.49 8.20 -8.12
N ALA A 105 -5.91 7.50 -7.07
CA ALA A 105 -7.14 6.71 -7.08
C ALA A 105 -8.37 7.57 -7.42
N VAL A 106 -8.55 8.73 -6.77
CA VAL A 106 -9.69 9.62 -7.05
C VAL A 106 -9.61 10.22 -8.46
N VAL A 107 -8.43 10.63 -8.92
CA VAL A 107 -8.25 11.17 -10.27
C VAL A 107 -8.58 10.10 -11.31
N LEU A 108 -8.10 8.87 -11.13
CA LEU A 108 -8.40 7.76 -12.03
C LEU A 108 -9.90 7.40 -11.99
N GLY A 109 -10.54 7.40 -10.82
CA GLY A 109 -11.98 7.19 -10.69
C GLY A 109 -12.79 8.26 -11.44
N ALA A 110 -12.43 9.53 -11.29
CA ALA A 110 -13.09 10.61 -12.00
C ALA A 110 -12.89 10.54 -13.53
N VAL A 111 -11.68 10.20 -14.00
CA VAL A 111 -11.34 10.19 -15.43
C VAL A 111 -11.85 8.95 -16.15
N PHE A 112 -11.71 7.76 -15.54
CA PHE A 112 -11.99 6.47 -16.20
C PHE A 112 -13.36 5.89 -15.84
N LEU A 113 -13.89 6.19 -14.65
CA LEU A 113 -15.20 5.68 -14.18
C LEU A 113 -16.29 6.77 -14.22
N ASP A 114 -15.98 7.98 -14.69
CA ASP A 114 -16.89 9.14 -14.70
C ASP A 114 -17.48 9.45 -13.30
N GLU A 115 -16.70 9.20 -12.25
CA GLU A 115 -17.13 9.44 -10.88
C GLU A 115 -17.32 10.94 -10.63
N ARG A 116 -18.52 11.32 -10.16
CA ARG A 116 -18.82 12.71 -9.81
C ARG A 116 -18.01 13.13 -8.59
N ILE A 117 -17.09 14.06 -8.79
CA ILE A 117 -16.35 14.70 -7.69
C ILE A 117 -17.30 15.63 -6.95
N THR A 118 -17.68 15.21 -5.74
CA THR A 118 -18.51 16.02 -4.84
C THR A 118 -17.66 16.90 -3.94
N ILE A 119 -18.28 17.89 -3.29
CA ILE A 119 -17.63 18.71 -2.26
C ILE A 119 -17.08 17.82 -1.12
N VAL A 120 -17.79 16.74 -0.79
CA VAL A 120 -17.34 15.76 0.23
C VAL A 120 -16.08 15.05 -0.22
N THR A 121 -15.99 14.64 -1.49
CA THR A 121 -14.79 14.05 -2.09
C THR A 121 -13.60 15.00 -2.01
N ILE A 122 -13.81 16.28 -2.33
CA ILE A 122 -12.77 17.32 -2.25
C ILE A 122 -12.32 17.54 -0.81
N ALA A 123 -13.26 17.62 0.14
CA ALA A 123 -12.95 17.79 1.56
C ALA A 123 -12.17 16.59 2.12
N GLY A 124 -12.56 15.37 1.76
CA GLY A 124 -11.82 14.15 2.11
C GLY A 124 -10.41 14.13 1.52
N MET A 125 -10.28 14.51 0.25
CA MET A 125 -8.99 14.64 -0.42
C MET A 125 -8.07 15.66 0.27
N ALA A 126 -8.60 16.84 0.59
CA ALA A 126 -7.87 17.87 1.32
C ALA A 126 -7.41 17.39 2.70
N LEU A 127 -8.27 16.65 3.42
CA LEU A 127 -7.94 16.08 4.72
C LEU A 127 -6.80 15.05 4.62
N ILE A 128 -6.85 14.17 3.62
CA ILE A 128 -5.78 13.19 3.35
C ILE A 128 -4.46 13.95 3.09
N VAL A 129 -4.45 14.92 2.18
CA VAL A 129 -3.24 15.71 1.87
C VAL A 129 -2.71 16.45 3.10
N ALA A 130 -3.58 17.05 3.91
CA ALA A 130 -3.18 17.72 5.13
C ALA A 130 -2.51 16.75 6.13
N SER A 131 -3.10 15.57 6.33
CA SER A 131 -2.52 14.52 7.18
C SER A 131 -1.11 14.12 6.72
N VAL A 132 -0.97 13.89 5.41
CA VAL A 132 0.31 13.56 4.76
C VAL A 132 1.37 14.63 5.01
N VAL A 133 1.03 15.90 4.76
CA VAL A 133 1.96 17.02 4.93
C VAL A 133 2.44 17.11 6.38
N VAL A 134 1.55 16.89 7.34
CA VAL A 134 1.92 16.86 8.77
C VAL A 134 2.91 15.74 9.07
N VAL A 135 2.63 14.51 8.59
CA VAL A 135 3.50 13.35 8.82
C VAL A 135 4.89 13.54 8.20
N VAL A 136 4.95 13.94 6.93
CA VAL A 136 6.22 14.15 6.20
C VAL A 136 7.07 15.24 6.88
N ARG A 137 6.47 16.35 7.30
CA ARG A 137 7.18 17.42 8.00
C ARG A 137 7.72 16.95 9.35
N HIS A 138 6.96 16.12 10.07
CA HIS A 138 7.38 15.58 11.35
C HIS A 138 8.55 14.59 11.21
N GLU A 139 8.49 13.68 10.24
CA GLU A 139 9.59 12.75 9.96
C GLU A 139 10.87 13.48 9.54
N ALA A 140 10.77 14.44 8.63
CA ALA A 140 11.93 15.22 8.16
C ALA A 140 12.64 15.95 9.32
N ARG A 141 11.87 16.52 10.26
CA ARG A 141 12.41 17.18 11.46
C ARG A 141 13.11 16.19 12.39
N ARG A 142 12.52 15.01 12.62
CA ARG A 142 13.14 13.97 13.46
C ARG A 142 14.45 13.47 12.86
N THR A 143 14.48 13.19 11.56
CA THR A 143 15.72 12.75 10.88
C THR A 143 16.81 13.82 10.96
N ALA A 144 16.47 15.10 10.79
CA ALA A 144 17.42 16.20 10.95
C ALA A 144 17.97 16.31 12.37
N ALA A 145 17.12 16.19 13.39
CA ALA A 145 17.53 16.23 14.80
C ALA A 145 18.45 15.07 15.19
N VAL A 146 18.15 13.84 14.73
CA VAL A 146 19.00 12.67 14.97
C VAL A 146 20.38 12.83 14.32
N ARG A 147 20.44 13.34 13.08
CA ARG A 147 21.72 13.63 12.40
C ARG A 147 22.53 14.70 13.11
N ALA A 148 21.88 15.76 13.59
CA ALA A 148 22.54 16.82 14.33
C ALA A 148 23.11 16.32 15.68
N GLY A 149 22.39 15.45 16.39
CA GLY A 149 22.87 14.83 17.62
C GLY A 149 24.08 13.92 17.40
N ALA A 150 24.03 13.06 16.37
CA ALA A 150 25.15 12.18 16.02
C ALA A 150 26.41 12.95 15.58
N ALA A 151 26.24 14.08 14.88
CA ALA A 151 27.34 14.95 14.50
C ALA A 151 27.97 15.68 15.71
N ALA A 152 27.17 15.99 16.74
CA ALA A 152 27.65 16.61 17.97
C ALA A 152 28.38 15.62 18.90
N GLU A 153 28.00 14.34 18.92
CA GLU A 153 28.73 13.30 19.67
C GLU A 153 30.07 12.88 19.01
N ALA A 154 30.21 13.12 17.71
CA ALA A 154 31.42 12.78 16.95
C ALA A 154 32.50 13.89 16.95
N ALA A 155 32.21 15.05 17.55
CA ALA A 155 33.09 16.23 17.61
C ALA A 155 33.65 16.42 19.02
#